data_AF-A0A383CN36-F1
#
_entry.id   AF-A0A383CN36-F1
#
_cell.length_a   1.000
_cell.length_b   1.000
_cell.length_c   1.000
_cell.angle_alpha   90.00
_cell.angle_beta   90.00
_cell.angle_gamma   90.00
#
_symmetry.space_group_name_H-M   'P 1'
#
loop_
_entity.id
_entity.type
_entity.pdbx_description
1 polymer ?
#
loop_
_entity_poly.entity_id
_entity_poly.type
_entity_poly.pdbx_seq_one_letter_code
_entity_poly.pdbx_strand_id
1 'polypeptide(L)'
;VGYTYNDADGDNTYGVEVPAAGADFFQGPLVSSPGDTSTIFTWSKENSYHLRDFPDKKRLGMTSFAKYINGNPIFSDPASAQETYNYMNGLVGTTGEPFIDPTTGQPSIFVHDGDPTTGAGWIDDVPGDRRYLMTSGPFYFAPGDTQEVVGALILAAGSNWAKSITKMLYFDNFAQGAFDANFNVCSPPSPIVELAQLDQKVVLSFEDGSDIIEGYDCGSYGFQGYNIYQGASLNGPWT
;
A
#
# COMPACT_ATOMS: atom_id res chain seq x y z
N VAL A 1 3.90 3.61 1.39
CA VAL A 1 3.92 2.13 1.47
C VAL A 1 5.31 1.55 1.72
N GLY A 2 5.42 0.55 2.61
CA GLY A 2 6.52 -0.40 2.67
C GLY A 2 6.03 -1.78 2.20
N TYR A 3 6.82 -2.55 1.46
CA TYR A 3 6.30 -3.74 0.79
C TYR A 3 7.30 -4.88 0.64
N THR A 4 6.76 -6.07 0.38
CA THR A 4 7.46 -7.29 0.04
C THR A 4 6.99 -7.83 -1.29
N TYR A 5 7.93 -8.43 -2.00
CA TYR A 5 7.74 -9.03 -3.31
C TYR A 5 8.57 -10.31 -3.40
N ASN A 6 8.26 -11.15 -4.39
CA ASN A 6 9.03 -12.33 -4.70
C ASN A 6 9.97 -12.08 -5.88
N ASP A 7 10.98 -12.94 -6.04
CA ASP A 7 11.90 -12.88 -7.16
C ASP A 7 11.27 -13.36 -8.48
N ALA A 8 12.08 -13.38 -9.54
CA ALA A 8 11.65 -13.78 -10.87
C ALA A 8 11.35 -15.27 -11.02
N ASP A 9 11.90 -16.10 -10.15
CA ASP A 9 11.76 -17.55 -10.22
C ASP A 9 10.44 -18.01 -9.59
N GLY A 10 9.85 -17.19 -8.71
CA GLY A 10 8.55 -17.41 -8.11
C GLY A 10 8.60 -18.32 -6.88
N ASP A 11 7.45 -18.85 -6.46
CA ASP A 11 7.38 -19.81 -5.35
C ASP A 11 6.56 -21.07 -5.66
N ASN A 12 6.62 -22.02 -4.73
CA ASN A 12 5.93 -23.31 -4.84
C ASN A 12 4.39 -23.24 -4.70
N THR A 13 3.84 -22.08 -4.35
CA THR A 13 2.40 -21.88 -4.10
C THR A 13 1.72 -21.15 -5.26
N TYR A 14 2.30 -20.04 -5.71
CA TYR A 14 1.76 -19.13 -6.72
C TYR A 14 2.54 -19.18 -8.04
N GLY A 15 3.62 -19.97 -8.14
CA GLY A 15 4.48 -20.00 -9.31
C GLY A 15 5.12 -18.62 -9.53
N VAL A 16 5.16 -18.15 -10.77
CA VAL A 16 5.71 -16.82 -11.11
C VAL A 16 4.74 -15.67 -10.81
N GLU A 17 3.46 -15.96 -10.55
CA GLU A 17 2.39 -14.98 -10.33
C GLU A 17 2.24 -14.59 -8.86
N VAL A 18 3.34 -14.62 -8.10
CA VAL A 18 3.34 -14.37 -6.66
C VAL A 18 2.81 -12.98 -6.35
N PRO A 19 1.86 -12.82 -5.41
CA PRO A 19 1.38 -11.51 -4.99
C PRO A 19 2.50 -10.68 -4.35
N ALA A 20 2.45 -9.37 -4.57
CA ALA A 20 3.16 -8.40 -3.74
C ALA A 20 2.25 -8.00 -2.59
N ALA A 21 2.83 -7.82 -1.40
CA ALA A 21 2.13 -7.41 -0.19
C ALA A 21 2.78 -6.12 0.34
N GLY A 22 1.97 -5.07 0.46
CA GLY A 22 2.36 -3.77 0.99
C GLY A 22 1.57 -3.40 2.24
N ALA A 23 2.16 -2.53 3.05
CA ALA A 23 1.52 -1.88 4.17
C ALA A 23 1.75 -0.36 4.07
N ASP A 24 0.76 0.45 4.43
CA ASP A 24 0.89 1.91 4.44
C ASP A 24 0.15 2.58 5.60
N PHE A 25 0.60 3.77 5.98
CA PHE A 25 -0.13 4.67 6.88
C PHE A 25 -0.96 5.65 6.04
N PHE A 26 -2.25 5.39 5.91
CA PHE A 26 -3.18 6.36 5.30
C PHE A 26 -3.38 7.58 6.18
N GLN A 27 -3.29 7.38 7.50
CA GLN A 27 -3.25 8.43 8.50
C GLN A 27 -2.28 8.01 9.59
N GLY A 28 -1.14 8.69 9.70
CA GLY A 28 -0.25 8.50 10.84
C GLY A 28 -0.57 9.45 12.01
N PRO A 29 0.23 9.36 13.08
CA PRO A 29 0.06 10.16 14.29
C PRO A 29 0.09 11.67 14.02
N LEU A 30 -0.71 12.42 14.79
CA LEU A 30 -0.67 13.88 14.77
C LEU A 30 0.41 14.39 15.71
N VAL A 31 1.29 15.23 15.18
CA VAL A 31 2.37 15.86 15.95
C VAL A 31 2.28 17.37 15.91
N SER A 32 2.81 18.03 16.93
CA SER A 32 2.85 19.49 16.99
C SER A 32 3.63 20.07 15.80
N SER A 33 3.01 21.01 15.10
CA SER A 33 3.58 21.74 13.97
C SER A 33 2.92 23.11 13.88
N PRO A 34 3.42 24.12 14.62
CA PRO A 34 2.80 25.44 14.68
C PRO A 34 2.68 26.08 13.29
N GLY A 35 1.48 26.59 12.97
CA GLY A 35 1.15 27.19 11.67
C GLY A 35 0.56 26.20 10.65
N ASP A 36 0.67 24.90 10.87
CA ASP A 36 0.03 23.88 10.02
C ASP A 36 -1.38 23.56 10.53
N THR A 37 -2.24 23.05 9.65
CA THR A 37 -3.53 22.45 10.04
C THR A 37 -3.66 21.10 9.37
N SER A 38 -4.04 20.09 10.14
CA SER A 38 -4.33 18.76 9.63
C SER A 38 -5.77 18.38 9.84
N THR A 39 -6.40 17.88 8.79
CA THR A 39 -7.68 17.19 8.87
C THR A 39 -7.41 15.70 9.12
N ILE A 40 -8.10 15.08 10.07
CA ILE A 40 -8.07 13.62 10.25
C ILE A 40 -9.47 13.03 10.13
N PHE A 41 -9.52 11.78 9.69
CA PHE A 41 -10.67 10.92 9.86
C PHE A 41 -10.66 10.39 11.30
N THR A 42 -11.71 10.70 12.05
CA THR A 42 -11.84 10.44 13.48
C THR A 42 -13.22 9.88 13.80
N TRP A 43 -13.38 9.27 14.97
CA TRP A 43 -14.68 8.84 15.47
C TRP A 43 -15.11 9.62 16.72
N SER A 44 -16.37 10.03 16.77
CA SER A 44 -17.02 10.53 17.99
C SER A 44 -18.40 9.91 18.15
N LYS A 45 -18.93 9.93 19.38
CA LYS A 45 -20.28 9.43 19.64
C LYS A 45 -21.35 10.30 18.95
N GLU A 46 -21.11 11.61 18.86
CA GLU A 46 -22.04 12.60 18.35
C GLU A 46 -22.14 12.57 16.82
N ASN A 47 -20.99 12.44 16.14
CA ASN A 47 -20.91 12.55 14.68
C ASN A 47 -20.54 11.24 13.98
N SER A 48 -20.39 10.13 14.72
CA SER A 48 -19.81 8.89 14.21
C SER A 48 -18.45 9.16 13.55
N TYR A 49 -18.11 8.45 12.46
CA TYR A 49 -16.94 8.76 11.67
C TYR A 49 -17.11 10.09 10.92
N HIS A 50 -16.16 11.00 11.10
CA HIS A 50 -16.20 12.32 10.49
C HIS A 50 -14.79 12.89 10.33
N LEU A 51 -14.68 13.93 9.51
CA LEU A 51 -13.46 14.70 9.38
C LEU A 51 -13.39 15.77 10.47
N ARG A 52 -12.20 15.96 11.05
CA ARG A 52 -11.96 17.01 12.04
C ARG A 52 -10.61 17.67 11.79
N ASP A 53 -10.62 19.00 11.84
CA ASP A 53 -9.42 19.82 11.74
C ASP A 53 -8.73 20.01 13.09
N PHE A 54 -7.41 19.93 13.05
CA PHE A 54 -6.51 20.16 14.17
C PHE A 54 -5.50 21.24 13.78
N PRO A 55 -5.66 22.48 14.28
CA PRO A 55 -4.67 23.54 14.07
C PRO A 55 -3.38 23.24 14.84
N ASP A 56 -2.28 23.79 14.36
CA ASP A 56 -0.91 23.60 14.85
C ASP A 56 -0.47 22.13 14.90
N LYS A 57 -1.00 21.31 13.99
CA LYS A 57 -0.70 19.88 13.88
C LYS A 57 -0.41 19.46 12.45
N LYS A 58 0.52 18.52 12.31
CA LYS A 58 0.78 17.77 11.07
C LYS A 58 0.62 16.26 11.30
N ARG A 59 0.16 15.54 10.28
CA ARG A 59 0.19 14.06 10.25
C ARG A 59 1.60 13.60 9.88
N LEU A 60 2.14 12.63 10.60
CA LEU A 60 3.35 11.95 10.16
C LEU A 60 3.01 10.83 9.17
N GLY A 61 3.82 10.68 8.12
CA GLY A 61 3.85 9.47 7.32
C GLY A 61 4.77 8.42 7.95
N MET A 62 5.18 7.42 7.16
CA MET A 62 6.29 6.55 7.54
C MET A 62 7.59 7.37 7.63
N THR A 63 8.29 7.28 8.76
CA THR A 63 9.54 8.00 9.04
C THR A 63 10.77 7.11 9.02
N SER A 64 10.59 5.79 9.12
CA SER A 64 11.66 4.81 8.88
C SER A 64 11.07 3.49 8.37
N PHE A 65 11.89 2.77 7.61
CA PHE A 65 11.62 1.39 7.20
C PHE A 65 12.87 0.57 7.46
N ALA A 66 12.74 -0.49 8.27
CA ALA A 66 13.86 -1.37 8.59
C ALA A 66 13.49 -2.84 8.37
N LYS A 67 14.46 -3.61 7.86
CA LYS A 67 14.39 -5.07 7.77
C LYS A 67 15.08 -5.69 8.98
N TYR A 68 14.57 -6.83 9.45
CA TYR A 68 15.29 -7.71 10.35
C TYR A 68 15.04 -9.18 9.99
N ILE A 69 16.01 -10.05 10.27
CA ILE A 69 15.98 -11.47 9.99
C ILE A 69 16.98 -12.23 10.88
N ASN A 70 16.61 -13.44 11.26
CA ASN A 70 17.47 -14.32 12.04
C ASN A 70 18.78 -14.63 11.30
N GLY A 71 19.91 -14.59 12.03
CA GLY A 71 21.21 -15.06 11.54
C GLY A 71 21.99 -14.06 10.68
N ASN A 72 21.45 -12.87 10.42
CA ASN A 72 22.17 -11.81 9.72
C ASN A 72 22.89 -10.88 10.72
N PRO A 73 24.19 -10.57 10.55
CA PRO A 73 24.94 -9.74 11.49
C PRO A 73 24.48 -8.27 11.53
N ILE A 74 23.91 -7.75 10.43
CA ILE A 74 23.43 -6.36 10.30
C ILE A 74 21.92 -6.31 10.60
N PHE A 75 21.18 -7.27 10.10
CA PHE A 75 19.72 -7.32 10.21
C PHE A 75 19.25 -8.27 11.33
N SER A 76 20.03 -8.56 12.35
CA SER A 76 19.69 -9.56 13.37
C SER A 76 18.34 -9.30 14.06
N ASP A 77 17.63 -10.36 14.47
CA ASP A 77 16.44 -10.23 15.32
C ASP A 77 16.78 -9.43 16.60
N PRO A 78 15.97 -8.42 17.00
CA PRO A 78 16.23 -7.64 18.20
C PRO A 78 15.94 -8.47 19.47
N ALA A 79 16.85 -8.42 20.43
CA ALA A 79 16.76 -9.15 21.70
C ALA A 79 16.41 -8.24 22.90
N SER A 80 16.31 -6.93 22.69
CA SER A 80 16.00 -5.96 23.75
C SER A 80 15.15 -4.79 23.25
N ALA A 81 14.49 -4.10 24.18
CA ALA A 81 13.71 -2.89 23.86
C ALA A 81 14.58 -1.79 23.21
N GLN A 82 15.86 -1.70 23.60
CA GLN A 82 16.80 -0.75 22.99
C GLN A 82 17.09 -1.12 21.53
N GLU A 83 17.29 -2.39 21.22
CA GLU A 83 17.53 -2.85 19.85
C GLU A 83 16.30 -2.67 18.95
N THR A 84 15.10 -2.96 19.49
CA THR A 84 13.84 -2.64 18.80
C THR A 84 13.70 -1.14 18.55
N TYR A 85 14.04 -0.31 19.55
CA TYR A 85 13.99 1.14 19.40
C TYR A 85 15.00 1.66 18.37
N ASN A 86 16.19 1.05 18.26
CA ASN A 86 17.15 1.37 17.21
C ASN A 86 16.55 1.10 15.81
N TYR A 87 15.93 -0.07 15.62
CA TYR A 87 15.21 -0.36 14.36
C TYR A 87 14.09 0.64 14.08
N MET A 88 13.32 1.04 15.09
CA MET A 88 12.29 2.09 14.96
C MET A 88 12.86 3.42 14.45
N ASN A 89 14.11 3.73 14.77
CA ASN A 89 14.78 4.95 14.34
C ASN A 89 15.57 4.78 13.02
N GLY A 90 15.41 3.65 12.32
CA GLY A 90 16.14 3.38 11.08
C GLY A 90 17.64 3.12 11.30
N LEU A 91 17.98 2.51 12.44
CA LEU A 91 19.35 2.13 12.81
C LEU A 91 19.48 0.61 12.90
N VAL A 92 20.71 0.12 12.77
CA VAL A 92 21.07 -1.28 13.01
C VAL A 92 20.68 -1.63 14.44
N GLY A 93 19.79 -2.63 14.60
CA GLY A 93 19.23 -2.98 15.90
C GLY A 93 20.28 -3.22 16.97
N THR A 94 21.23 -4.10 16.69
CA THR A 94 22.24 -4.60 17.64
C THR A 94 23.34 -3.61 18.00
N THR A 95 23.64 -2.64 17.13
CA THR A 95 24.75 -1.69 17.32
C THR A 95 24.32 -0.25 17.50
N GLY A 96 23.14 0.14 16.99
CA GLY A 96 22.70 1.54 16.92
C GLY A 96 23.39 2.36 15.83
N GLU A 97 24.24 1.74 15.01
CA GLU A 97 24.89 2.40 13.87
C GLU A 97 23.88 2.64 12.73
N PRO A 98 24.10 3.62 11.85
CA PRO A 98 23.25 3.83 10.69
C PRO A 98 23.31 2.63 9.73
N PHE A 99 22.18 2.32 9.09
CA PHE A 99 22.21 1.52 7.87
C PHE A 99 22.89 2.31 6.76
N ILE A 100 23.76 1.64 6.01
CA ILE A 100 24.46 2.25 4.88
C ILE A 100 23.88 1.66 3.60
N ASP A 101 23.34 2.52 2.75
CA ASP A 101 22.92 2.14 1.41
C ASP A 101 24.17 1.78 0.59
N PRO A 102 24.31 0.53 0.11
CA PRO A 102 25.50 0.08 -0.60
C PRO A 102 25.65 0.72 -1.98
N THR A 103 24.60 1.32 -2.54
CA THR A 103 24.61 1.96 -3.86
C THR A 103 25.13 3.40 -3.81
N THR A 104 24.92 4.10 -2.69
CA THR A 104 25.35 5.48 -2.47
C THR A 104 26.50 5.61 -1.46
N GLY A 105 26.70 4.60 -0.61
CA GLY A 105 27.64 4.62 0.52
C GLY A 105 27.23 5.59 1.63
N GLN A 106 25.97 6.05 1.65
CA GLN A 106 25.46 7.01 2.63
C GLN A 106 24.52 6.37 3.65
N PRO A 107 24.40 6.94 4.86
CA PRO A 107 23.36 6.56 5.81
C PRO A 107 21.95 6.69 5.21
N SER A 108 21.11 5.69 5.43
CA SER A 108 19.67 5.74 5.11
C SER A 108 18.85 5.18 6.26
N ILE A 109 17.70 5.80 6.51
CA ILE A 109 16.68 5.31 7.47
C ILE A 109 15.58 4.48 6.78
N PHE A 110 15.67 4.35 5.45
CA PHE A 110 14.81 3.51 4.63
C PHE A 110 15.66 2.41 4.00
N VAL A 111 15.63 1.23 4.59
CA VAL A 111 16.32 0.06 4.08
C VAL A 111 15.60 -0.48 2.85
N HIS A 112 16.34 -0.74 1.78
CA HIS A 112 15.81 -1.24 0.50
C HIS A 112 14.78 -0.30 -0.17
N ASP A 113 15.11 0.99 -0.27
CA ASP A 113 14.27 2.03 -0.88
C ASP A 113 14.36 2.10 -2.42
N GLY A 114 15.02 1.12 -3.05
CA GLY A 114 15.11 0.98 -4.50
C GLY A 114 13.82 0.51 -5.17
N ASP A 115 13.88 0.43 -6.50
CA ASP A 115 12.83 -0.11 -7.35
C ASP A 115 13.26 -1.46 -7.93
N PRO A 116 12.71 -2.56 -7.40
CA PRO A 116 13.00 -3.91 -7.89
C PRO A 116 12.60 -4.11 -9.35
N THR A 117 11.58 -3.41 -9.86
CA THR A 117 11.07 -3.61 -11.23
C THR A 117 12.01 -3.06 -12.30
N THR A 118 12.86 -2.10 -11.93
CA THR A 118 13.90 -1.51 -12.79
C THR A 118 15.31 -1.90 -12.38
N GLY A 119 15.48 -2.47 -11.18
CA GLY A 119 16.78 -2.80 -10.59
C GLY A 119 17.56 -1.57 -10.13
N ALA A 120 16.88 -0.44 -9.91
CA ALA A 120 17.49 0.82 -9.50
C ALA A 120 17.53 0.98 -7.98
N GLY A 121 18.61 1.56 -7.45
CA GLY A 121 18.75 1.85 -6.01
C GLY A 121 19.02 0.62 -5.15
N TRP A 122 18.78 0.75 -3.84
CA TRP A 122 19.01 -0.33 -2.88
C TRP A 122 17.86 -1.32 -2.92
N ILE A 123 18.06 -2.49 -3.54
CA ILE A 123 17.03 -3.54 -3.66
C ILE A 123 17.29 -4.70 -2.69
N ASP A 124 16.22 -5.39 -2.26
CA ASP A 124 16.31 -6.62 -1.48
C ASP A 124 16.39 -7.83 -2.41
N ASP A 125 17.61 -8.25 -2.76
CA ASP A 125 17.88 -9.24 -3.80
C ASP A 125 18.11 -10.67 -3.30
N VAL A 126 18.11 -10.90 -1.98
CA VAL A 126 18.40 -12.22 -1.38
C VAL A 126 17.11 -12.95 -1.01
N PRO A 127 16.66 -13.98 -1.76
CA PRO A 127 15.39 -14.64 -1.51
C PRO A 127 15.29 -15.22 -0.09
N GLY A 128 14.08 -15.26 0.48
CA GLY A 128 13.81 -15.86 1.78
C GLY A 128 12.82 -15.07 2.63
N ASP A 129 12.75 -15.43 3.92
CA ASP A 129 11.87 -14.79 4.90
C ASP A 129 12.08 -13.26 4.95
N ARG A 130 10.97 -12.53 5.11
CA ARG A 130 10.91 -11.07 5.14
C ARG A 130 10.14 -10.60 6.35
N ARG A 131 10.84 -9.84 7.20
CA ARG A 131 10.26 -9.16 8.35
C ARG A 131 10.75 -7.72 8.31
N TYR A 132 9.82 -6.81 8.48
CA TYR A 132 10.11 -5.40 8.40
C TYR A 132 9.28 -4.63 9.43
N LEU A 133 9.82 -3.49 9.79
CA LEU A 133 9.24 -2.55 10.72
C LEU A 133 9.04 -1.23 9.99
N MET A 134 7.80 -0.75 10.01
CA MET A 134 7.45 0.58 9.52
C MET A 134 7.15 1.47 10.72
N THR A 135 7.90 2.55 10.86
CA THR A 135 7.73 3.46 12.00
C THR A 135 7.16 4.79 11.54
N SER A 136 6.33 5.40 12.38
CA SER A 136 5.91 6.79 12.24
C SER A 136 6.19 7.53 13.54
N GLY A 137 7.25 8.33 13.54
CA GLY A 137 7.81 8.98 14.72
C GLY A 137 9.29 9.35 14.57
N PRO A 138 10.00 9.66 15.66
CA PRO A 138 9.50 9.72 17.02
C PRO A 138 8.59 10.94 17.26
N PHE A 139 7.73 10.86 18.26
CA PHE A 139 6.98 12.00 18.77
C PHE A 139 6.73 11.83 20.26
N TYR A 140 6.45 12.94 20.94
CA TYR A 140 6.10 12.91 22.35
C TYR A 140 4.66 12.41 22.51
N PHE A 141 4.49 11.35 23.30
CA PHE A 141 3.20 10.73 23.62
C PHE A 141 3.07 10.59 25.13
N ALA A 142 2.40 11.55 25.78
CA ALA A 142 2.26 11.59 27.22
C ALA A 142 1.21 10.58 27.72
N PRO A 143 1.28 10.15 29.00
CA PRO A 143 0.21 9.37 29.60
C PRO A 143 -1.14 10.09 29.49
N GLY A 144 -2.11 9.45 28.85
CA GLY A 144 -3.45 10.00 28.60
C GLY A 144 -3.61 10.67 27.23
N ASP A 145 -2.54 10.87 26.47
CA ASP A 145 -2.65 11.28 25.07
C ASP A 145 -3.36 10.20 24.24
N THR A 146 -4.02 10.63 23.17
CA THR A 146 -4.67 9.74 22.19
C THR A 146 -4.18 10.08 20.80
N GLN A 147 -3.96 9.05 19.99
CA GLN A 147 -3.66 9.16 18.57
C GLN A 147 -4.62 8.27 17.80
N GLU A 148 -5.10 8.74 16.66
CA GLU A 148 -5.89 7.94 15.73
C GLU A 148 -5.09 7.74 14.45
N VAL A 149 -4.70 6.49 14.20
CA VAL A 149 -3.97 6.09 13.01
C VAL A 149 -4.81 5.16 12.16
N VAL A 150 -4.63 5.25 10.84
CA VAL A 150 -5.25 4.36 9.86
C VAL A 150 -4.14 3.73 9.05
N GLY A 151 -4.04 2.41 9.16
CA GLY A 151 -3.13 1.59 8.38
C GLY A 151 -3.88 0.79 7.33
N ALA A 152 -3.22 0.52 6.21
CA ALA A 152 -3.73 -0.34 5.14
C ALA A 152 -2.77 -1.50 4.89
N LEU A 153 -3.33 -2.64 4.52
CA LEU A 153 -2.61 -3.78 3.94
C LEU A 153 -3.12 -3.96 2.52
N ILE A 154 -2.21 -3.94 1.56
CA ILE A 154 -2.51 -4.03 0.14
C ILE A 154 -1.88 -5.30 -0.41
N LEU A 155 -2.70 -6.17 -1.00
CA LEU A 155 -2.22 -7.37 -1.68
C LEU A 155 -2.64 -7.31 -3.14
N ALA A 156 -1.70 -7.55 -4.06
CA ALA A 156 -2.00 -7.60 -5.47
C ALA A 156 -1.17 -8.65 -6.20
N ALA A 157 -1.84 -9.43 -7.05
CA ALA A 157 -1.21 -10.39 -7.95
C ALA A 157 -1.29 -9.91 -9.41
N GLY A 158 -0.14 -9.97 -10.08
CA GLY A 158 0.02 -9.80 -11.52
C GLY A 158 0.40 -11.10 -12.20
N SER A 159 0.52 -11.06 -13.53
CA SER A 159 1.00 -12.20 -14.33
C SER A 159 2.48 -12.54 -14.12
N ASN A 160 3.19 -11.74 -13.31
CA ASN A 160 4.51 -12.05 -12.77
C ASN A 160 4.78 -11.14 -11.54
N TRP A 161 5.85 -11.43 -10.80
CA TRP A 161 6.30 -10.65 -9.62
C TRP A 161 6.36 -9.13 -9.87
N ALA A 162 6.92 -8.69 -11.00
CA ALA A 162 7.07 -7.27 -11.30
C ALA A 162 5.70 -6.60 -11.53
N LYS A 163 4.79 -7.28 -12.23
CA LYS A 163 3.40 -6.83 -12.40
C LYS A 163 2.62 -6.85 -11.08
N SER A 164 2.91 -7.77 -10.17
CA SER A 164 2.35 -7.76 -8.82
C SER A 164 2.76 -6.50 -8.06
N ILE A 165 4.05 -6.11 -8.12
CA ILE A 165 4.54 -4.85 -7.53
C ILE A 165 3.81 -3.65 -8.13
N THR A 166 3.79 -3.52 -9.46
CA THR A 166 3.14 -2.37 -10.12
C THR A 166 1.65 -2.28 -9.77
N LYS A 167 0.94 -3.42 -9.72
CA LYS A 167 -0.48 -3.44 -9.32
C LYS A 167 -0.68 -3.07 -7.85
N MET A 168 0.17 -3.55 -6.95
CA MET A 168 0.09 -3.24 -5.52
C MET A 168 0.29 -1.75 -5.30
N LEU A 169 1.31 -1.14 -5.93
CA LEU A 169 1.54 0.31 -5.88
C LEU A 169 0.36 1.11 -6.46
N TYR A 170 -0.26 0.61 -7.54
CA TYR A 170 -1.46 1.23 -8.09
C TYR A 170 -2.63 1.18 -7.10
N PHE A 171 -2.91 0.03 -6.49
CA PHE A 171 -4.00 -0.12 -5.53
C PHE A 171 -3.76 0.63 -4.23
N ASP A 172 -2.51 0.72 -3.78
CA ASP A 172 -2.11 1.55 -2.66
C ASP A 172 -2.45 3.02 -2.91
N ASN A 173 -2.00 3.59 -4.03
CA ASN A 173 -2.33 4.97 -4.41
C ASN A 173 -3.85 5.18 -4.57
N PHE A 174 -4.55 4.22 -5.18
CA PHE A 174 -6.01 4.29 -5.33
C PHE A 174 -6.72 4.29 -3.96
N ALA A 175 -6.32 3.41 -3.05
CA ALA A 175 -6.92 3.28 -1.73
C ALA A 175 -6.57 4.49 -0.83
N GLN A 176 -5.36 5.02 -0.91
CA GLN A 176 -4.97 6.29 -0.28
C GLN A 176 -5.84 7.44 -0.80
N GLY A 177 -6.00 7.56 -2.13
CA GLY A 177 -6.87 8.57 -2.74
C GLY A 177 -8.33 8.43 -2.32
N ALA A 178 -8.84 7.20 -2.21
CA ALA A 178 -10.17 6.93 -1.69
C ALA A 178 -10.31 7.37 -0.23
N PHE A 179 -9.33 7.06 0.61
CA PHE A 179 -9.31 7.47 2.01
C PHE A 179 -9.25 9.01 2.16
N ASP A 180 -8.38 9.68 1.40
CA ASP A 180 -8.26 11.13 1.40
C ASP A 180 -9.53 11.83 0.87
N ALA A 181 -10.27 11.18 -0.03
CA ALA A 181 -11.58 11.61 -0.49
C ALA A 181 -12.72 11.24 0.49
N ASN A 182 -12.41 10.75 1.69
CA ASN A 182 -13.39 10.27 2.68
C ASN A 182 -14.36 9.22 2.10
N PHE A 183 -13.83 8.34 1.25
CA PHE A 183 -14.55 7.32 0.49
C PHE A 183 -15.66 7.86 -0.42
N ASN A 184 -15.68 9.16 -0.69
CA ASN A 184 -16.51 9.75 -1.72
C ASN A 184 -15.83 9.57 -3.08
N VAL A 185 -15.75 8.31 -3.51
CA VAL A 185 -15.16 7.92 -4.78
C VAL A 185 -16.23 7.68 -5.84
N CYS A 186 -15.85 7.95 -7.08
CA CYS A 186 -16.67 7.62 -8.24
C CYS A 186 -16.96 6.12 -8.28
N SER A 187 -18.24 5.75 -8.26
CA SER A 187 -18.72 4.37 -8.33
C SER A 187 -19.62 4.23 -9.56
N PRO A 188 -19.07 3.92 -10.74
CA PRO A 188 -19.88 3.74 -11.94
C PRO A 188 -20.84 2.56 -11.73
N PRO A 189 -22.09 2.67 -12.21
CA PRO A 189 -23.04 1.57 -12.19
C PRO A 189 -22.52 0.39 -13.00
N SER A 190 -22.83 -0.85 -12.57
CA SER A 190 -22.49 -2.04 -13.33
C SER A 190 -23.43 -2.19 -14.54
N PRO A 191 -22.92 -2.54 -15.73
CA PRO A 191 -23.77 -2.73 -16.89
C PRO A 191 -24.63 -3.99 -16.77
N ILE A 192 -25.81 -3.95 -17.38
CA ILE A 192 -26.65 -5.14 -17.61
C ILE A 192 -26.18 -5.77 -18.91
N VAL A 193 -25.87 -7.07 -18.88
CA VAL A 193 -25.34 -7.79 -20.04
C VAL A 193 -26.30 -8.90 -20.43
N GLU A 194 -26.83 -8.80 -21.65
CA GLU A 194 -27.57 -9.90 -22.27
C GLU A 194 -26.62 -10.76 -23.11
N LEU A 195 -26.77 -12.07 -23.01
CA LEU A 195 -25.87 -13.03 -23.65
C LEU A 195 -26.62 -13.93 -24.62
N ALA A 196 -26.12 -14.02 -25.86
CA ALA A 196 -26.58 -14.99 -26.84
C ALA A 196 -25.42 -15.87 -27.31
N GLN A 197 -25.63 -17.18 -27.29
CA GLN A 197 -24.65 -18.19 -27.75
C GLN A 197 -24.97 -18.60 -29.19
N LEU A 198 -23.95 -18.60 -30.04
CA LEU A 198 -24.00 -19.03 -31.44
C LEU A 198 -22.87 -20.04 -31.70
N ASP A 199 -22.88 -20.68 -32.87
CA ASP A 199 -21.78 -21.56 -33.27
C ASP A 199 -20.45 -20.78 -33.31
N GLN A 200 -19.52 -21.19 -32.44
CA GLN A 200 -18.19 -20.58 -32.25
C GLN A 200 -18.21 -19.06 -31.97
N LYS A 201 -19.33 -18.52 -31.48
CA LYS A 201 -19.50 -17.08 -31.22
C LYS A 201 -20.34 -16.85 -29.97
N VAL A 202 -20.02 -15.80 -29.24
CA VAL A 202 -20.88 -15.22 -28.21
C VAL A 202 -21.18 -13.79 -28.61
N VAL A 203 -22.43 -13.37 -28.44
CA VAL A 203 -22.86 -11.98 -28.59
C VAL A 203 -23.20 -11.48 -27.20
N LEU A 204 -22.56 -10.38 -26.81
CA LEU A 204 -22.81 -9.65 -25.57
C LEU A 204 -23.49 -8.33 -25.95
N SER A 205 -24.70 -8.11 -25.47
CA SER A 205 -25.44 -6.87 -25.65
C SER A 205 -25.44 -6.09 -24.35
N PHE A 206 -25.12 -4.80 -24.44
CA PHE A 206 -25.08 -3.85 -23.33
C PHE A 206 -26.17 -2.78 -23.46
N GLU A 207 -27.15 -2.99 -24.35
CA GLU A 207 -28.18 -2.00 -24.69
C GLU A 207 -29.07 -1.64 -23.49
N ASP A 208 -29.42 -2.63 -22.67
CA ASP A 208 -30.29 -2.41 -21.51
C ASP A 208 -29.58 -1.58 -20.44
N GLY A 209 -30.15 -0.42 -20.11
CA GLY A 209 -29.58 0.55 -19.19
C GLY A 209 -28.32 1.27 -19.70
N SER A 210 -27.97 1.15 -20.98
CA SER A 210 -26.79 1.80 -21.58
C SER A 210 -26.76 3.32 -21.35
N ASP A 211 -27.89 4.00 -21.38
CA ASP A 211 -28.01 5.44 -21.13
C ASP A 211 -27.48 5.86 -19.76
N ILE A 212 -27.71 5.03 -18.73
CA ILE A 212 -27.21 5.26 -17.37
C ILE A 212 -25.70 5.02 -17.29
N ILE A 213 -25.19 3.99 -17.98
CA ILE A 213 -23.76 3.62 -17.93
C ILE A 213 -22.93 4.61 -18.76
N GLU A 214 -23.34 4.85 -20.00
CA GLU A 214 -22.62 5.69 -20.96
C GLU A 214 -22.75 7.18 -20.62
N GLY A 215 -23.81 7.57 -19.92
CA GLY A 215 -24.00 8.90 -19.37
C GLY A 215 -23.33 9.15 -18.02
N TYR A 216 -22.65 8.16 -17.44
CA TYR A 216 -22.00 8.30 -16.14
C TYR A 216 -20.81 9.28 -16.22
N ASP A 217 -20.84 10.29 -15.35
CA ASP A 217 -19.78 11.26 -15.14
C ASP A 217 -19.59 11.49 -13.64
N CYS A 218 -18.34 11.49 -13.19
CA CYS A 218 -17.98 11.79 -11.83
C CYS A 218 -16.60 12.45 -11.76
N GLY A 219 -16.57 13.71 -11.33
CA GLY A 219 -15.34 14.49 -11.24
C GLY A 219 -14.71 14.71 -12.62
N SER A 220 -13.56 14.08 -12.87
CA SER A 220 -12.90 14.07 -14.18
C SER A 220 -13.04 12.73 -14.93
N TYR A 221 -13.83 11.80 -14.39
CA TYR A 221 -14.05 10.48 -14.95
C TYR A 221 -15.36 10.45 -15.73
N GLY A 222 -15.28 10.27 -17.05
CA GLY A 222 -16.42 9.96 -17.91
C GLY A 222 -16.32 8.56 -18.48
N PHE A 223 -17.44 8.05 -18.99
CA PHE A 223 -17.47 6.77 -19.71
C PHE A 223 -16.54 6.79 -20.93
N GLN A 224 -15.75 5.72 -21.09
CA GLN A 224 -14.84 5.54 -22.24
C GLN A 224 -15.10 4.25 -23.02
N GLY A 225 -15.88 3.32 -22.47
CA GLY A 225 -16.13 2.02 -23.07
C GLY A 225 -16.31 0.92 -22.03
N TYR A 226 -16.60 -0.28 -22.51
CA TYR A 226 -16.73 -1.50 -21.70
C TYR A 226 -15.44 -2.30 -21.72
N ASN A 227 -15.03 -2.81 -20.56
CA ASN A 227 -13.98 -3.82 -20.46
C ASN A 227 -14.63 -5.20 -20.30
N ILE A 228 -14.22 -6.16 -21.14
CA ILE A 228 -14.70 -7.53 -21.09
C ILE A 228 -13.53 -8.41 -20.66
N TYR A 229 -13.73 -9.15 -19.57
CA TYR A 229 -12.74 -10.08 -19.02
C TYR A 229 -13.23 -11.50 -19.19
N GLN A 230 -12.36 -12.41 -19.61
CA GLN A 230 -12.66 -13.84 -19.61
C GLN A 230 -11.90 -14.49 -18.46
N GLY A 231 -12.52 -15.38 -17.68
CA GLY A 231 -11.80 -16.06 -16.61
C GLY A 231 -12.28 -17.49 -16.38
N ALA A 232 -11.46 -18.24 -15.66
CA ALA A 232 -11.77 -19.63 -15.29
C ALA A 232 -12.92 -19.73 -14.28
N SER A 233 -13.19 -18.66 -13.53
CA SER A 233 -14.27 -18.58 -12.53
C SER A 233 -14.71 -17.12 -12.30
N LEU A 234 -15.75 -16.92 -11.49
CA LEU A 234 -16.19 -15.59 -11.02
C LEU A 234 -15.12 -14.83 -10.22
N ASN A 235 -14.06 -15.50 -9.77
CA ASN A 235 -12.95 -14.88 -9.04
C ASN A 235 -11.63 -14.96 -9.84
N GLY A 236 -11.70 -15.35 -11.11
CA GLY A 236 -10.54 -15.53 -11.97
C GLY A 236 -9.89 -16.93 -11.89
N PRO A 237 -8.63 -17.07 -12.34
CA PRO A 237 -7.83 -16.02 -12.99
C PRO A 237 -8.54 -15.47 -14.23
N TRP A 238 -8.42 -14.16 -14.42
CA TRP A 238 -8.97 -13.42 -15.56
C TRP A 238 -7.86 -13.16 -16.58
N THR A 239 -8.11 -13.45 -17.84
CA THR A 239 -7.25 -13.20 -19.01
C THR A 239 -7.86 -12.14 -19.90
#